data_AF-A0A9Q9EXQ4-F1
#
_entry.id   AF-A0A9Q9EXQ4-F1
#
_cell.length_a   1.000
_cell.length_b   1.000
_cell.length_c   1.000
_cell.angle_alpha   90.00
_cell.angle_beta   90.00
_cell.angle_gamma   90.00
#
_symmetry.space_group_name_H-M   'P 1'
#
loop_
_entity.id
_entity.type
_entity.pdbx_description
1 polymer ?
#
loop_
_entity_poly.entity_id
_entity_poly.type
_entity_poly.pdbx_seq_one_letter_code
_entity_poly.pdbx_strand_id
1 'polypeptide(L)'
;MGRLIFILLLSVSGLIFLAVIFGMYIYMKRTVSGGKSLMEEPVNKQTDTTKMRFSEFLVYASVILGAVLFALQVIKKGGSGFSNLATAILLPPVMALFNARKRTGRSIFIFMAVAIFSLYMFLVYIIISVPVRAPVFTINNTKIKMAYTTVADIVANGFDIYVKQDNPSGRDYKNLLSGAAFKKYPVDRSILVEKGFRRNNTAIPYANYLLVKDGFVIGSIGLYGHKKNDTVLEDCKIIHLRLDEYCISDARVNSIRYCLDDVELLIPLQQETLQKTFDKKLWLVPPRNTRDITQLHYGIKWSTGSDHLFWNEYFAYIHFNESNNMTGFEISTEIARDWNE
;
A
#
# COMPACT_ATOMS: atom_id res chain seq x y z
N MET A 1 8.91 -3.08 18.20
CA MET A 1 7.89 -3.61 19.13
C MET A 1 6.45 -3.39 18.66
N GLY A 2 6.12 -2.31 17.94
CA GLY A 2 4.74 -2.02 17.52
C GLY A 2 4.07 -3.17 16.76
N ARG A 3 4.76 -3.76 15.78
CA ARG A 3 4.24 -4.91 15.00
C ARG A 3 3.80 -6.07 15.90
N LEU A 4 4.66 -6.44 16.85
CA LEU A 4 4.40 -7.56 17.75
C LEU A 4 3.22 -7.26 18.68
N ILE A 5 3.07 -6.02 19.16
CA ILE A 5 1.95 -5.60 19.98
C ILE A 5 0.63 -5.76 19.21
N PHE A 6 0.57 -5.26 17.97
CA PHE A 6 -0.63 -5.40 17.14
C PHE A 6 -0.92 -6.86 16.77
N ILE A 7 0.10 -7.67 16.45
CA ILE A 7 -0.07 -9.11 16.19
C ILE A 7 -0.63 -9.82 17.43
N LEU A 8 -0.09 -9.53 18.61
CA LEU A 8 -0.57 -10.11 19.86
C LEU A 8 -2.01 -9.68 20.15
N LEU A 9 -2.33 -8.39 20.01
CA LEU A 9 -3.67 -7.86 20.23
C LEU A 9 -4.70 -8.48 19.28
N LEU A 10 -4.35 -8.61 17.99
CA LEU A 10 -5.20 -9.28 17.01
C LEU A 10 -5.37 -10.77 17.33
N SER A 11 -4.30 -11.45 17.75
CA SER A 11 -4.34 -12.87 18.12
C SER A 11 -5.24 -13.12 19.34
N VAL A 12 -5.08 -12.33 20.40
CA VAL A 12 -5.92 -12.40 21.61
C VAL A 12 -7.36 -12.06 21.29
N SER A 13 -7.59 -11.01 20.50
CA SER A 13 -8.92 -10.65 20.01
C SER A 13 -9.56 -11.80 19.25
N GLY A 14 -8.82 -12.44 18.32
CA GLY A 14 -9.29 -13.60 17.57
C GLY A 14 -9.70 -14.76 18.47
N LEU A 15 -8.95 -15.04 19.55
CA LEU A 15 -9.31 -16.05 20.55
C LEU A 15 -10.60 -15.68 21.29
N ILE A 16 -10.81 -14.42 21.63
CA ILE A 16 -12.06 -13.95 22.25
C ILE A 16 -13.24 -14.15 21.29
N PHE A 17 -13.10 -13.75 20.02
CA PHE A 17 -14.12 -13.96 19.00
C PHE A 17 -14.46 -15.45 18.83
N LEU A 18 -13.45 -16.33 18.83
CA LEU A 18 -13.66 -17.79 18.80
C LEU A 18 -14.35 -18.30 20.07
N ALA A 19 -13.96 -17.80 21.25
CA ALA A 19 -14.60 -18.16 22.52
C ALA A 19 -16.07 -17.74 22.56
N VAL A 20 -16.43 -16.59 21.98
CA VAL A 20 -17.84 -16.16 21.84
C VAL A 20 -18.61 -17.13 20.95
N ILE A 21 -18.07 -17.49 19.78
CA ILE A 21 -18.71 -18.47 18.88
C ILE A 21 -18.87 -19.82 19.58
N PHE A 22 -17.84 -20.29 20.26
CA PHE A 22 -17.86 -21.56 20.99
C PHE A 22 -18.83 -21.53 22.18
N GLY A 23 -18.87 -20.44 22.93
CA GLY A 23 -19.81 -20.22 24.02
C GLY A 23 -21.26 -20.23 23.54
N MET A 24 -21.55 -19.54 22.43
CA MET A 24 -22.84 -19.60 21.76
C MET A 24 -23.21 -21.03 21.35
N TYR A 25 -22.26 -21.79 20.77
CA TYR A 25 -22.47 -23.18 20.41
C TYR A 25 -22.85 -24.04 21.63
N ILE A 26 -22.08 -23.95 22.72
CA ILE A 26 -22.35 -24.69 23.95
C ILE A 26 -23.72 -24.30 24.53
N TYR A 27 -24.00 -23.00 24.61
CA TYR A 27 -25.24 -22.48 25.15
C TYR A 27 -26.45 -23.00 24.34
N MET A 28 -26.44 -22.86 23.01
CA MET A 28 -27.55 -23.30 22.17
C MET A 28 -27.73 -24.82 22.14
N LYS A 29 -26.66 -25.58 22.37
CA LYS A 29 -26.72 -27.04 22.46
C LYS A 29 -27.25 -27.52 23.80
N ARG A 30 -26.89 -26.85 24.90
CA ARG A 30 -27.28 -27.25 26.28
C ARG A 30 -28.65 -26.72 26.68
N THR A 31 -29.06 -25.56 26.18
CA THR A 31 -30.36 -25.00 26.49
C THR A 31 -31.43 -25.77 25.73
N VAL A 32 -32.36 -26.35 26.49
CA VAL A 32 -33.48 -27.13 25.98
C VAL A 32 -34.76 -26.31 26.12
N SER A 33 -35.51 -26.20 25.03
CA SER A 33 -36.85 -25.64 24.99
C SER A 33 -37.74 -26.63 24.23
N GLY A 34 -38.98 -26.82 24.69
CA GLY A 34 -39.91 -27.78 24.06
C GLY A 34 -39.40 -29.23 23.94
N GLY A 35 -38.46 -29.65 24.80
CA GLY A 35 -37.83 -30.98 24.74
C GLY A 35 -36.72 -31.14 23.69
N LYS A 36 -36.37 -30.08 22.96
CA LYS A 36 -35.27 -30.06 21.98
C LYS A 36 -34.25 -28.99 22.32
N SER A 37 -33.00 -29.17 21.87
CA SER A 37 -32.01 -28.09 22.02
C SER A 37 -32.41 -26.88 21.15
N LEU A 38 -32.00 -25.67 21.56
CA LEU A 38 -32.21 -24.46 20.75
C LEU A 38 -31.63 -24.60 19.33
N MET A 39 -30.59 -25.43 19.15
CA MET A 39 -30.02 -25.76 17.83
C MET A 39 -31.03 -26.40 16.87
N GLU A 40 -31.96 -27.20 17.38
CA GLU A 40 -32.92 -27.99 16.60
C GLU A 40 -34.30 -27.34 16.52
N GLU A 41 -34.60 -26.40 17.41
CA GLU A 41 -35.87 -25.69 17.39
C GLU A 41 -36.01 -24.81 16.13
N PRO A 42 -37.21 -24.78 15.52
CA PRO A 42 -37.53 -23.84 14.47
C PRO A 42 -37.64 -22.43 15.07
N VAL A 43 -36.97 -21.46 14.44
CA VAL A 43 -36.92 -20.07 14.94
C VAL A 43 -37.96 -19.19 14.25
N ASN A 44 -38.65 -19.73 13.25
CA ASN A 44 -39.78 -19.08 12.60
C ASN A 44 -40.86 -20.12 12.25
N LYS A 45 -42.07 -19.64 11.94
CA LYS A 45 -43.23 -20.47 11.60
C LYS A 45 -43.30 -20.84 10.11
N GLN A 46 -42.21 -20.65 9.37
CA GLN A 46 -42.17 -20.91 7.93
C GLN A 46 -42.13 -22.41 7.63
N THR A 47 -42.68 -22.81 6.49
CA THR A 47 -42.78 -24.21 6.07
C THR A 47 -41.78 -24.57 4.96
N ASP A 48 -41.33 -23.59 4.17
CA ASP A 48 -40.39 -23.80 3.07
C ASP A 48 -38.99 -24.16 3.59
N THR A 49 -38.52 -25.37 3.29
CA THR A 49 -37.20 -25.88 3.69
C THR A 49 -36.20 -25.92 2.55
N THR A 50 -36.56 -25.41 1.37
CA THR A 50 -35.70 -25.42 0.20
C THR A 50 -34.44 -24.58 0.43
N LYS A 51 -33.32 -25.01 -0.15
CA LYS A 51 -32.09 -24.20 -0.12
C LYS A 51 -32.32 -22.94 -0.94
N MET A 52 -32.08 -21.79 -0.30
CA MET A 52 -32.09 -20.49 -0.97
C MET A 52 -31.05 -20.48 -2.09
N ARG A 53 -31.44 -20.06 -3.29
CA ARG A 53 -30.52 -19.93 -4.42
C ARG A 53 -29.54 -18.78 -4.16
N PHE A 54 -28.34 -18.86 -4.73
CA PHE A 54 -27.36 -17.78 -4.58
C PHE A 54 -27.88 -16.44 -5.11
N SER A 55 -28.57 -16.44 -6.24
CA SER A 55 -29.21 -15.24 -6.80
C SER A 55 -30.28 -14.64 -5.88
N GLU A 56 -31.09 -15.47 -5.24
CA GLU A 56 -32.10 -15.05 -4.27
C GLU A 56 -31.45 -14.42 -3.02
N PHE A 57 -30.39 -15.04 -2.51
CA PHE A 57 -29.61 -14.50 -1.40
C PHE A 57 -29.00 -13.12 -1.75
N LEU A 58 -28.47 -12.94 -2.96
CA LEU A 58 -27.92 -11.66 -3.41
C LEU A 58 -28.96 -10.54 -3.42
N VAL A 59 -30.22 -10.85 -3.77
CA VAL A 59 -31.32 -9.87 -3.72
C VAL A 59 -31.53 -9.41 -2.27
N TYR A 60 -31.68 -10.33 -1.32
CA TYR A 60 -31.81 -9.95 0.09
C TYR A 60 -30.59 -9.17 0.60
N ALA A 61 -29.37 -9.60 0.25
CA ALA A 61 -28.15 -8.92 0.65
C ALA A 61 -28.08 -7.48 0.10
N SER A 62 -28.48 -7.26 -1.15
CA SER A 62 -28.53 -5.92 -1.76
C SER A 62 -29.54 -4.99 -1.09
N VAL A 63 -30.71 -5.50 -0.71
CA VAL A 63 -31.74 -4.72 -0.01
C VAL A 63 -31.26 -4.36 1.40
N ILE A 64 -30.65 -5.31 2.12
CA ILE A 64 -30.05 -5.04 3.43
C ILE A 64 -28.93 -4.01 3.30
N LEU A 65 -28.06 -4.11 2.29
CA LEU A 65 -26.98 -3.15 2.06
C LEU A 65 -27.53 -1.74 1.79
N GLY A 66 -28.56 -1.62 0.95
CA GLY A 66 -29.25 -0.35 0.70
C GLY A 66 -29.83 0.26 1.98
N ALA A 67 -30.49 -0.56 2.81
CA ALA A 67 -31.05 -0.15 4.09
C ALA A 67 -29.95 0.30 5.09
N VAL A 68 -28.82 -0.41 5.16
CA VAL A 68 -27.65 -0.04 5.97
C VAL A 68 -27.12 1.33 5.54
N LEU A 69 -26.90 1.54 4.23
CA LEU A 69 -26.36 2.80 3.71
C LEU A 69 -27.30 3.97 3.98
N PHE A 70 -28.61 3.77 3.81
CA PHE A 70 -29.62 4.78 4.11
C PHE A 70 -29.67 5.10 5.60
N ALA A 71 -29.67 4.08 6.47
CA ALA A 71 -29.62 4.24 7.92
C ALA A 71 -28.38 5.03 8.38
N LEU A 72 -27.21 4.76 7.80
CA LEU A 72 -25.98 5.52 8.06
C LEU A 72 -26.10 6.99 7.63
N GLN A 73 -26.75 7.27 6.50
CA GLN A 73 -27.00 8.66 6.08
C GLN A 73 -27.93 9.41 7.04
N VAL A 74 -28.99 8.75 7.53
CA VAL A 74 -29.89 9.33 8.53
C VAL A 74 -29.11 9.67 9.79
N ILE A 75 -28.31 8.75 10.33
CA ILE A 75 -27.49 9.00 11.52
C ILE A 75 -26.48 10.12 11.27
N LYS A 76 -25.86 10.17 10.09
CA LYS A 76 -24.88 11.21 9.74
C LYS A 76 -25.52 12.61 9.70
N LYS A 77 -26.76 12.73 9.22
CA LYS A 77 -27.47 14.03 9.13
C LYS A 77 -28.19 14.41 10.41
N GLY A 78 -28.75 13.45 11.13
CA GLY A 78 -29.59 13.67 12.31
C GLY A 78 -28.86 13.52 13.65
N GLY A 79 -27.65 12.96 13.66
CA GLY A 79 -26.92 12.65 14.89
C GLY A 79 -27.37 11.34 15.54
N SER A 80 -26.79 11.04 16.71
CA SER A 80 -26.97 9.76 17.42
C SER A 80 -28.40 9.49 17.89
N GLY A 81 -29.24 10.53 18.03
CA GLY A 81 -30.66 10.41 18.41
C GLY A 81 -31.54 9.69 17.39
N PHE A 82 -31.04 9.46 16.16
CA PHE A 82 -31.76 8.77 15.10
C PHE A 82 -31.43 7.26 15.02
N SER A 83 -30.71 6.71 16.00
CA SER A 83 -30.36 5.27 16.05
C SER A 83 -31.61 4.35 16.05
N ASN A 84 -32.68 4.75 16.72
CA ASN A 84 -33.94 4.02 16.72
C ASN A 84 -34.59 4.00 15.33
N LEU A 85 -34.53 5.11 14.60
CA LEU A 85 -35.02 5.19 13.22
C LEU A 85 -34.18 4.32 12.28
N ALA A 86 -32.85 4.37 12.42
CA ALA A 86 -31.92 3.50 11.69
C ALA A 86 -32.23 2.02 11.92
N THR A 87 -32.56 1.65 13.16
CA THR A 87 -32.95 0.27 13.51
C THR A 87 -34.27 -0.12 12.84
N ALA A 88 -35.27 0.77 12.84
CA ALA A 88 -36.56 0.54 12.18
C ALA A 88 -36.44 0.39 10.65
N ILE A 89 -35.46 1.06 10.03
CA ILE A 89 -35.13 0.89 8.60
C ILE A 89 -34.48 -0.47 8.35
N LEU A 90 -33.60 -0.92 9.25
CA LEU A 90 -32.80 -2.13 9.06
C LEU A 90 -33.58 -3.44 9.36
N LEU A 91 -34.49 -3.39 10.33
CA LEU A 91 -35.17 -4.57 10.85
C LEU A 91 -35.99 -5.33 9.79
N PRO A 92 -36.83 -4.67 8.98
CA PRO A 92 -37.67 -5.35 7.99
C PRO A 92 -36.90 -6.18 6.96
N PRO A 93 -35.84 -5.67 6.28
CA PRO A 93 -35.11 -6.47 5.30
C PRO A 93 -34.32 -7.61 5.93
N VAL A 94 -33.80 -7.43 7.16
CA VAL A 94 -33.15 -8.52 7.89
C VAL A 94 -34.17 -9.61 8.23
N MET A 95 -35.33 -9.24 8.78
CA MET A 95 -36.40 -10.20 9.06
C MET A 95 -36.87 -10.91 7.79
N ALA A 96 -36.96 -10.22 6.66
CA ALA A 96 -37.34 -10.82 5.38
C ALA A 96 -36.37 -11.93 4.96
N LEU A 97 -35.06 -11.73 5.10
CA LEU A 97 -34.05 -12.77 4.82
C LEU A 97 -34.22 -13.99 5.74
N PHE A 98 -34.43 -13.76 7.04
CA PHE A 98 -34.61 -14.86 8.00
C PHE A 98 -35.93 -15.59 7.81
N ASN A 99 -36.99 -14.89 7.39
CA ASN A 99 -38.32 -15.44 7.13
C ASN A 99 -38.51 -15.99 5.71
N ALA A 100 -37.51 -15.87 4.83
CA ALA A 100 -37.60 -16.42 3.49
C ALA A 100 -37.69 -17.96 3.48
N ARG A 101 -37.18 -18.63 4.52
CA ARG A 101 -37.21 -20.09 4.68
C ARG A 101 -37.43 -20.47 6.14
N LYS A 102 -37.85 -21.70 6.39
CA LYS A 102 -37.79 -22.33 7.70
C LYS A 102 -36.34 -22.37 8.16
N ARG A 103 -36.05 -21.75 9.30
CA ARG A 103 -34.70 -21.75 9.90
C ARG A 103 -34.73 -22.44 11.25
N THR A 104 -33.66 -23.16 11.54
CA THR A 104 -33.39 -23.72 12.87
C THR A 104 -32.39 -22.87 13.61
N GLY A 105 -32.29 -23.02 14.93
CA GLY A 105 -31.25 -22.35 15.70
C GLY A 105 -29.84 -22.65 15.18
N ARG A 106 -29.59 -23.85 14.64
CA ARG A 106 -28.34 -24.19 13.95
C ARG A 106 -28.05 -23.29 12.75
N SER A 107 -29.07 -22.95 11.96
CA SER A 107 -28.91 -22.05 10.82
C SER A 107 -28.56 -20.63 11.29
N ILE A 108 -29.25 -20.15 12.33
CA ILE A 108 -28.97 -18.82 12.92
C ILE A 108 -27.57 -18.79 13.52
N PHE A 109 -27.16 -19.82 14.24
CA PHE A 109 -25.82 -19.95 14.77
C PHE A 109 -24.77 -19.82 13.68
N ILE A 110 -24.94 -20.51 12.54
CA ILE A 110 -24.01 -20.41 11.40
C ILE A 110 -23.94 -18.98 10.87
N PHE A 111 -25.09 -18.31 10.67
CA PHE A 111 -25.10 -16.91 10.21
C PHE A 111 -24.39 -15.97 11.20
N MET A 112 -24.64 -16.13 12.50
CA MET A 112 -23.99 -15.35 13.54
C MET A 112 -22.49 -15.62 13.60
N ALA A 113 -22.08 -16.88 13.54
CA ALA A 113 -20.66 -17.25 13.53
C ALA A 113 -19.92 -16.65 12.33
N VAL A 114 -20.53 -16.71 11.13
CA VAL A 114 -19.98 -16.08 9.92
C VAL A 114 -19.92 -14.57 10.06
N ALA A 115 -20.96 -13.92 10.59
CA ALA A 115 -20.97 -12.47 10.79
C ALA A 115 -19.89 -12.03 11.78
N ILE A 116 -19.76 -12.73 12.91
CA ILE A 116 -18.75 -12.47 13.95
C ILE A 116 -17.34 -12.67 13.39
N PHE A 117 -17.09 -13.76 12.67
CA PHE A 117 -15.82 -14.02 12.02
C PHE A 117 -15.50 -12.97 10.95
N SER A 118 -16.48 -12.59 10.12
CA SER A 118 -16.31 -11.57 9.09
C SER A 118 -15.97 -10.21 9.70
N LEU A 119 -16.60 -9.84 10.83
CA LEU A 119 -16.28 -8.64 11.58
C LEU A 119 -14.84 -8.66 12.08
N TYR A 120 -14.38 -9.77 12.67
CA TYR A 120 -13.00 -9.92 13.08
C TYR A 120 -12.02 -9.76 11.91
N MET A 121 -12.27 -10.43 10.78
CA MET A 121 -11.44 -10.30 9.58
C MET A 121 -11.43 -8.87 9.02
N PHE A 122 -12.55 -8.16 9.11
CA PHE A 122 -12.63 -6.75 8.74
C PHE A 122 -11.78 -5.86 9.65
N LEU A 123 -11.76 -6.11 10.96
CA LEU A 123 -10.88 -5.40 11.90
C LEU A 123 -9.40 -5.69 11.62
N VAL A 124 -9.05 -6.96 11.34
CA VAL A 124 -7.70 -7.35 10.91
C VAL A 124 -7.30 -6.59 9.64
N TYR A 125 -8.21 -6.50 8.67
CA TYR A 125 -7.98 -5.76 7.42
C TYR A 125 -7.77 -4.26 7.67
N ILE A 126 -8.54 -3.62 8.55
CA ILE A 126 -8.34 -2.19 8.87
C ILE A 126 -6.94 -1.96 9.47
N ILE A 127 -6.49 -2.84 10.36
CA ILE A 127 -5.24 -2.66 11.10
C ILE A 127 -4.01 -3.04 10.26
N ILE A 128 -4.01 -4.23 9.65
CA ILE A 128 -2.87 -4.73 8.89
C ILE A 128 -2.90 -4.21 7.44
N SER A 129 -4.08 -3.99 6.87
CA SER A 129 -4.29 -3.76 5.44
C SER A 129 -3.74 -4.89 4.56
N VAL A 130 -3.84 -4.71 3.25
CA VAL A 130 -3.26 -5.62 2.24
C VAL A 130 -1.96 -5.02 1.72
N PRO A 131 -0.93 -5.83 1.43
CA PRO A 131 0.31 -5.31 0.84
C PRO A 131 0.04 -4.57 -0.46
N VAL A 132 0.66 -3.41 -0.61
CA VAL A 132 0.62 -2.65 -1.86
C VAL A 132 1.61 -3.21 -2.88
N ARG A 133 1.23 -3.17 -4.15
CA ARG A 133 2.12 -3.53 -5.26
C ARG A 133 3.25 -2.49 -5.34
N ALA A 134 4.49 -2.95 -5.32
CA ALA A 134 5.65 -2.09 -5.48
C ALA A 134 5.65 -1.44 -6.87
N PRO A 135 5.87 -0.12 -6.96
CA PRO A 135 6.02 0.56 -8.22
C PRO A 135 7.28 0.10 -8.95
N VAL A 136 7.21 0.15 -10.28
CA VAL A 136 8.32 -0.18 -11.17
C VAL A 136 8.75 1.07 -11.91
N PHE A 137 9.98 1.52 -11.65
CA PHE A 137 10.64 2.54 -12.43
C PHE A 137 11.46 1.87 -13.54
N THR A 138 11.26 2.27 -14.78
CA THR A 138 11.92 1.65 -15.94
C THR A 138 12.82 2.65 -16.62
N ILE A 139 14.07 2.26 -16.86
CA ILE A 139 15.05 3.00 -17.65
C ILE A 139 15.27 2.23 -18.94
N ASN A 140 14.81 2.77 -20.07
CA ASN A 140 14.73 2.07 -21.35
C ASN A 140 13.98 0.74 -21.19
N ASN A 141 14.71 -0.38 -21.12
CA ASN A 141 14.16 -1.73 -20.95
C ASN A 141 14.44 -2.33 -19.56
N THR A 142 15.24 -1.66 -18.73
CA THR A 142 15.63 -2.16 -17.41
C THR A 142 14.62 -1.73 -16.38
N LYS A 143 14.05 -2.71 -15.66
CA LYS A 143 13.02 -2.50 -14.64
C LYS A 143 13.64 -2.49 -13.25
N ILE A 144 13.43 -1.40 -12.52
CA ILE A 144 13.74 -1.24 -11.10
C ILE A 144 12.43 -1.36 -10.32
N LYS A 145 12.21 -2.53 -9.72
CA LYS A 145 11.10 -2.74 -8.79
C LYS A 145 11.56 -2.34 -7.39
N MET A 146 10.98 -1.26 -6.85
CA MET A 146 11.42 -0.65 -5.60
C MET A 146 11.40 -1.64 -4.43
N ALA A 147 12.50 -1.72 -3.67
CA ALA A 147 12.77 -2.66 -2.59
C ALA A 147 12.78 -4.16 -2.95
N TYR A 148 12.88 -4.50 -4.24
CA TYR A 148 13.06 -5.87 -4.71
C TYR A 148 14.29 -6.01 -5.59
N THR A 149 14.48 -5.09 -6.54
CA THR A 149 15.65 -5.09 -7.42
C THR A 149 16.92 -4.82 -6.62
N THR A 150 17.89 -5.70 -6.76
CA THR A 150 19.21 -5.61 -6.12
C THR A 150 20.17 -4.79 -6.98
N VAL A 151 21.30 -4.40 -6.38
CA VAL A 151 22.38 -3.78 -7.16
C VAL A 151 22.98 -4.77 -8.16
N ALA A 152 23.13 -6.03 -7.78
CA ALA A 152 23.61 -7.08 -8.69
C ALA A 152 22.72 -7.18 -9.95
N ASP A 153 21.40 -7.12 -9.79
CA ASP A 153 20.46 -7.13 -10.93
C ASP A 153 20.72 -5.94 -11.88
N ILE A 154 21.02 -4.77 -11.33
CA ILE A 154 21.22 -3.54 -12.10
C ILE A 154 22.57 -3.53 -12.82
N VAL A 155 23.61 -4.00 -12.15
CA VAL A 155 24.93 -4.22 -12.76
C VAL A 155 24.82 -5.23 -13.91
N ALA A 156 24.09 -6.33 -13.72
CA ALA A 156 23.86 -7.31 -14.78
C ALA A 156 23.12 -6.73 -16.00
N ASN A 157 22.38 -5.63 -15.83
CA ASN A 157 21.74 -4.87 -16.90
C ASN A 157 22.63 -3.78 -17.55
N GLY A 158 23.94 -3.82 -17.25
CA GLY A 158 24.95 -2.93 -17.85
C GLY A 158 25.02 -1.55 -17.22
N PHE A 159 24.56 -1.39 -15.98
CA PHE A 159 24.74 -0.15 -15.22
C PHE A 159 25.98 -0.25 -14.35
N ASP A 160 26.65 0.89 -14.18
CA ASP A 160 27.76 1.06 -13.27
C ASP A 160 27.28 1.73 -11.98
N ILE A 161 27.84 1.30 -10.85
CA ILE A 161 27.67 1.97 -9.57
C ILE A 161 28.91 2.78 -9.26
N TYR A 162 28.73 4.05 -8.93
CA TYR A 162 29.80 4.92 -8.47
C TYR A 162 29.59 5.23 -7.00
N VAL A 163 30.64 5.05 -6.19
CA VAL A 163 30.58 5.20 -4.74
C VAL A 163 31.36 6.44 -4.33
N LYS A 164 30.73 7.23 -3.47
CA LYS A 164 31.31 8.45 -2.92
C LYS A 164 32.59 8.14 -2.13
N GLN A 165 33.63 8.93 -2.38
CA GLN A 165 34.92 8.86 -1.68
C GLN A 165 35.08 10.04 -0.72
N ASP A 166 34.66 11.23 -1.15
CA ASP A 166 34.71 12.46 -0.36
C ASP A 166 33.50 13.34 -0.69
N ASN A 167 33.23 14.35 0.14
CA ASN A 167 32.29 15.40 -0.20
C ASN A 167 32.89 16.28 -1.30
N PRO A 168 32.22 16.45 -2.45
CA PRO A 168 32.73 17.33 -3.48
C PRO A 168 32.84 18.77 -2.97
N SER A 169 33.96 19.43 -3.28
CA SER A 169 34.21 20.85 -2.97
C SER A 169 33.42 21.77 -3.92
N GLY A 170 32.10 21.57 -4.02
CA GLY A 170 31.21 22.32 -4.91
C GLY A 170 30.08 21.47 -5.51
N ARG A 171 29.25 22.10 -6.34
CA ARG A 171 28.15 21.47 -7.10
C ARG A 171 28.50 21.33 -8.58
N ASP A 172 29.72 20.86 -8.88
CA ASP A 172 30.13 20.68 -10.27
C ASP A 172 29.66 19.32 -10.82
N TYR A 173 28.47 19.32 -11.41
CA TYR A 173 27.84 18.13 -11.99
C TYR A 173 28.65 17.50 -13.11
N LYS A 174 29.37 18.30 -13.90
CA LYS A 174 30.15 17.82 -15.05
C LYS A 174 31.36 17.02 -14.61
N ASN A 175 31.85 17.28 -13.39
CA ASN A 175 33.03 16.64 -12.84
C ASN A 175 32.72 15.56 -11.80
N LEU A 176 31.46 15.11 -11.70
CA LEU A 176 31.09 14.04 -10.75
C LEU A 176 31.83 12.73 -11.02
N LEU A 177 32.01 12.36 -12.29
CA LEU A 177 32.65 11.10 -12.69
C LEU A 177 34.15 11.24 -12.99
N SER A 178 34.59 12.43 -13.42
CA SER A 178 36.01 12.71 -13.73
C SER A 178 36.81 13.16 -12.52
N GLY A 179 36.15 13.69 -11.48
CA GLY A 179 36.77 14.09 -10.23
C GLY A 179 37.03 12.93 -9.27
N ALA A 180 37.79 13.18 -8.21
CA ALA A 180 38.08 12.18 -7.18
C ALA A 180 36.90 11.89 -6.22
N ALA A 181 35.79 12.62 -6.34
CA ALA A 181 34.66 12.54 -5.41
C ALA A 181 33.88 11.22 -5.50
N PHE A 182 33.81 10.61 -6.69
CA PHE A 182 33.15 9.32 -6.90
C PHE A 182 34.08 8.37 -7.64
N LYS A 183 34.10 7.11 -7.21
CA LYS A 183 34.88 6.06 -7.85
C LYS A 183 33.95 4.95 -8.32
N LYS A 184 34.16 4.49 -9.56
CA LYS A 184 33.47 3.32 -10.10
C LYS A 184 33.74 2.12 -9.20
N TYR A 185 32.68 1.48 -8.75
CA TYR A 185 32.75 0.27 -7.94
C TYR A 185 33.11 -0.92 -8.85
N PRO A 186 34.16 -1.70 -8.52
CA PRO A 186 34.60 -2.82 -9.34
C PRO A 186 33.71 -4.07 -9.22
N VAL A 187 32.69 -4.07 -8.36
CA VAL A 187 31.79 -5.22 -8.15
C VAL A 187 32.54 -6.45 -7.61
N ASP A 188 33.42 -6.19 -6.64
CA ASP A 188 34.30 -7.17 -5.99
C ASP A 188 33.84 -7.57 -4.59
N ARG A 189 32.59 -7.22 -4.22
CA ARG A 189 32.00 -7.44 -2.89
C ARG A 189 32.76 -6.75 -1.74
N SER A 190 33.63 -5.78 -2.03
CA SER A 190 34.45 -5.09 -1.02
C SER A 190 33.67 -4.07 -0.17
N ILE A 191 32.50 -3.63 -0.62
CA ILE A 191 31.72 -2.59 0.06
C ILE A 191 30.55 -3.21 0.82
N LEU A 192 30.46 -2.86 2.10
CA LEU A 192 29.35 -3.20 2.97
C LEU A 192 28.47 -1.97 3.18
N VAL A 193 27.17 -2.12 2.91
CA VAL A 193 26.15 -1.16 3.28
C VAL A 193 25.75 -1.44 4.73
N GLU A 194 25.83 -0.40 5.55
CA GLU A 194 25.51 -0.47 6.97
C GLU A 194 24.08 -0.99 7.21
N LYS A 195 23.93 -1.77 8.27
CA LYS A 195 22.64 -2.25 8.76
C LYS A 195 21.65 -1.13 9.09
N GLY A 196 20.38 -1.48 9.04
CA GLY A 196 19.28 -0.61 9.42
C GLY A 196 18.73 0.20 8.25
N PHE A 197 17.59 0.85 8.46
CA PHE A 197 16.97 1.67 7.44
C PHE A 197 17.49 3.11 7.51
N ARG A 198 17.84 3.68 6.36
CA ARG A 198 18.22 5.09 6.24
C ARG A 198 17.43 5.73 5.12
N ARG A 199 16.76 6.83 5.45
CA ARG A 199 16.15 7.69 4.43
C ARG A 199 17.27 8.36 3.64
N ASN A 200 17.22 8.21 2.32
CA ASN A 200 18.13 8.89 1.41
C ASN A 200 17.39 10.11 0.86
N ASN A 201 17.78 11.31 1.30
CA ASN A 201 17.23 12.59 0.80
C ASN A 201 18.34 13.60 0.50
N THR A 202 19.52 13.09 0.15
CA THR A 202 20.65 13.94 -0.24
C THR A 202 20.52 14.32 -1.71
N ALA A 203 20.87 15.56 -2.04
CA ALA A 203 21.02 15.97 -3.44
C ALA A 203 22.11 15.13 -4.12
N ILE A 204 22.02 14.98 -5.44
CA ILE A 204 22.88 14.07 -6.22
C ILE A 204 24.38 14.21 -5.91
N PRO A 205 24.97 15.43 -5.84
CA PRO A 205 26.41 15.58 -5.56
C PRO A 205 26.83 15.05 -4.19
N TYR A 206 25.89 14.94 -3.24
CA TYR A 206 26.16 14.49 -1.88
C TYR A 206 25.68 13.07 -1.61
N ALA A 207 25.09 12.40 -2.60
CA ALA A 207 24.61 11.03 -2.48
C ALA A 207 25.77 10.04 -2.30
N ASN A 208 25.52 8.94 -1.59
CA ASN A 208 26.53 7.91 -1.38
C ASN A 208 26.79 7.07 -2.64
N TYR A 209 25.76 6.91 -3.47
CA TYR A 209 25.77 6.06 -4.65
C TYR A 209 25.14 6.77 -5.84
N LEU A 210 25.87 6.78 -6.95
CA LEU A 210 25.37 7.21 -8.24
C LEU A 210 25.14 5.98 -9.13
N LEU A 211 24.04 6.04 -9.88
CA LEU A 211 23.72 5.10 -10.94
C LEU A 211 24.17 5.68 -12.26
N VAL A 212 25.06 4.99 -12.96
CA VAL A 212 25.68 5.45 -14.20
C VAL A 212 25.44 4.43 -15.30
N LYS A 213 25.25 4.89 -16.54
CA LYS A 213 25.15 4.04 -17.71
C LYS A 213 25.85 4.70 -18.88
N ASP A 214 26.71 3.95 -19.56
CA ASP A 214 27.47 4.42 -20.73
C ASP A 214 28.25 5.74 -20.47
N GLY A 215 28.73 5.94 -19.22
CA GLY A 215 29.44 7.15 -18.80
C GLY A 215 28.54 8.34 -18.42
N PHE A 216 27.21 8.17 -18.45
CA PHE A 216 26.24 9.21 -18.07
C PHE A 216 25.65 8.93 -16.68
N VAL A 217 25.58 9.97 -15.85
CA VAL A 217 24.91 9.87 -14.54
C VAL A 217 23.40 9.87 -14.75
N ILE A 218 22.78 8.72 -14.53
CA ILE A 218 21.32 8.58 -14.58
C ILE A 218 20.70 9.31 -13.39
N GLY A 219 21.27 9.13 -12.20
CA GLY A 219 20.77 9.73 -10.97
C GLY A 219 21.47 9.17 -9.74
N SER A 220 20.96 9.50 -8.56
CA SER A 220 21.41 8.87 -7.31
C SER A 220 20.47 7.74 -6.89
N ILE A 221 21.03 6.76 -6.17
CA ILE A 221 20.26 5.67 -5.59
C ILE A 221 20.53 5.55 -4.09
N GLY A 222 19.51 5.11 -3.37
CA GLY A 222 19.62 4.72 -1.98
C GLY A 222 19.43 3.21 -1.84
N LEU A 223 20.25 2.62 -0.98
CA LEU A 223 20.34 1.17 -0.81
C LEU A 223 19.91 0.75 0.59
N TYR A 224 19.34 -0.44 0.68
CA TYR A 224 19.02 -1.12 1.92
C TYR A 224 19.39 -2.60 1.82
N GLY A 225 20.22 -3.07 2.74
CA GLY A 225 20.60 -4.47 2.83
C GLY A 225 19.73 -5.22 3.83
N HIS A 226 20.06 -5.09 5.11
CA HIS A 226 19.39 -5.81 6.17
C HIS A 226 19.25 -4.97 7.44
N LYS A 227 18.23 -5.27 8.24
CA LYS A 227 17.92 -4.53 9.47
C LYS A 227 19.04 -4.63 10.52
N LYS A 228 19.66 -5.80 10.67
CA LYS A 228 20.57 -6.11 11.80
C LYS A 228 22.02 -6.34 11.42
N ASN A 229 22.28 -6.57 10.13
CA ASN A 229 23.59 -7.00 9.65
C ASN A 229 23.98 -6.09 8.49
N ASP A 230 25.26 -5.75 8.43
CA ASP A 230 25.79 -5.07 7.26
C ASP A 230 25.69 -6.04 6.08
N THR A 231 25.45 -5.51 4.90
CA THR A 231 25.17 -6.31 3.72
C THR A 231 26.06 -5.85 2.59
N VAL A 232 26.61 -6.81 1.85
CA VAL A 232 27.40 -6.53 0.66
C VAL A 232 26.56 -5.71 -0.33
N LEU A 233 27.17 -4.68 -0.94
CA LEU A 233 26.49 -3.69 -1.77
C LEU A 233 25.64 -4.33 -2.89
N GLU A 234 26.18 -5.37 -3.52
CA GLU A 234 25.55 -6.15 -4.59
C GLU A 234 24.22 -6.78 -4.17
N ASP A 235 24.15 -7.24 -2.92
CA ASP A 235 22.98 -7.92 -2.36
C ASP A 235 21.95 -6.92 -1.81
N CYS A 236 22.29 -5.62 -1.78
CA CYS A 236 21.40 -4.57 -1.30
C CYS A 236 20.34 -4.22 -2.33
N LYS A 237 19.15 -3.86 -1.83
CA LYS A 237 17.99 -3.48 -2.62
C LYS A 237 17.94 -1.97 -2.82
N ILE A 238 17.49 -1.56 -4.00
CA ILE A 238 17.23 -0.14 -4.28
C ILE A 238 15.95 0.29 -3.57
N ILE A 239 16.07 1.23 -2.63
CA ILE A 239 14.95 1.80 -1.88
C ILE A 239 14.69 3.26 -2.20
N HIS A 240 15.61 3.91 -2.92
CA HIS A 240 15.47 5.30 -3.33
C HIS A 240 16.13 5.49 -4.69
N LEU A 241 15.51 6.33 -5.52
CA LEU A 241 16.09 6.80 -6.77
C LEU A 241 15.69 8.26 -6.94
N ARG A 242 16.66 9.10 -7.30
CA ARG A 242 16.44 10.52 -7.54
C ARG A 242 17.12 10.99 -8.82
N LEU A 243 16.36 11.75 -9.60
CA LEU A 243 16.76 12.42 -10.82
C LEU A 243 16.55 13.92 -10.61
N ASP A 244 17.55 14.73 -10.91
CA ASP A 244 17.41 16.18 -10.96
C ASP A 244 17.44 16.69 -12.40
N GLU A 245 17.36 18.01 -12.54
CA GLU A 245 17.26 18.68 -13.83
C GLU A 245 18.44 18.40 -14.76
N TYR A 246 19.66 18.23 -14.21
CA TYR A 246 20.84 17.91 -15.01
C TYR A 246 20.76 16.49 -15.57
N CYS A 247 20.47 15.50 -14.71
CA CYS A 247 20.27 14.11 -15.14
C CYS A 247 19.13 13.98 -16.16
N ILE A 248 18.05 14.74 -15.99
CA ILE A 248 16.91 14.74 -16.92
C ILE A 248 17.28 15.38 -18.25
N SER A 249 18.04 16.47 -18.24
CA SER A 249 18.51 17.13 -19.46
C SER A 249 19.42 16.20 -20.27
N ASP A 250 20.38 15.54 -19.61
CA ASP A 250 21.26 14.56 -20.25
C ASP A 250 20.48 13.36 -20.78
N ALA A 251 19.48 12.87 -20.04
CA ALA A 251 18.62 11.78 -20.48
C ALA A 251 17.86 12.11 -21.77
N ARG A 252 17.37 13.35 -21.91
CA ARG A 252 16.69 13.82 -23.13
C ARG A 252 17.64 13.84 -24.32
N VAL A 253 18.85 14.37 -24.15
CA VAL A 253 19.87 14.42 -25.21
C VAL A 253 20.27 13.03 -25.67
N ASN A 254 20.37 12.09 -24.74
CA ASN A 254 20.78 10.70 -25.01
C ASN A 254 19.59 9.77 -25.34
N SER A 255 18.39 10.31 -25.60
CA SER A 255 17.18 9.54 -25.93
C SER A 255 16.87 8.41 -24.93
N ILE A 256 17.20 8.62 -23.65
CA ILE A 256 16.86 7.70 -22.58
C ILE A 256 15.38 7.83 -22.30
N ARG A 257 14.69 6.71 -22.09
CA ARG A 257 13.27 6.66 -21.75
C ARG A 257 13.09 6.33 -20.27
N TYR A 258 12.32 7.15 -19.56
CA TYR A 258 11.92 6.89 -18.18
C TYR A 258 10.43 6.63 -18.07
N CYS A 259 10.06 5.52 -17.43
CA CYS A 259 8.65 5.18 -17.17
C CYS A 259 8.42 4.82 -15.71
N LEU A 260 7.29 5.26 -15.15
CA LEU A 260 6.79 4.85 -13.84
C LEU A 260 5.44 4.16 -14.00
N ASP A 261 5.34 2.87 -13.68
CA ASP A 261 4.12 2.05 -13.83
C ASP A 261 3.38 2.34 -15.16
N ASP A 262 4.13 2.33 -16.27
CA ASP A 262 3.68 2.57 -17.65
C ASP A 262 3.44 4.03 -18.07
N VAL A 263 3.62 5.01 -17.17
CA VAL A 263 3.63 6.44 -17.54
C VAL A 263 5.01 6.88 -17.95
N GLU A 264 5.16 7.34 -19.19
CA GLU A 264 6.40 7.94 -19.67
C GLU A 264 6.59 9.36 -19.10
N LEU A 265 7.74 9.59 -18.48
CA LEU A 265 7.98 10.78 -17.66
C LEU A 265 8.73 11.90 -18.38
N LEU A 266 9.42 11.59 -19.49
CA LEU A 266 10.18 12.59 -20.23
C LEU A 266 9.36 13.32 -21.29
N ILE A 267 8.17 12.84 -21.65
CA ILE A 267 7.25 13.63 -22.47
C ILE A 267 6.48 14.64 -21.59
N PRO A 268 5.90 15.71 -22.16
CA PRO A 268 5.03 16.60 -21.40
C PRO A 268 3.93 15.83 -20.67
N LEU A 269 3.84 16.03 -19.36
CA LEU A 269 2.93 15.29 -18.50
C LEU A 269 1.48 15.64 -18.82
N GLN A 270 0.66 14.61 -18.94
CA GLN A 270 -0.78 14.75 -19.14
C GLN A 270 -1.51 14.40 -17.84
N GLN A 271 -2.23 15.37 -17.27
CA GLN A 271 -2.96 15.18 -16.02
C GLN A 271 -3.97 14.02 -16.12
N GLU A 272 -4.67 13.89 -17.25
CA GLU A 272 -5.64 12.80 -17.48
C GLU A 272 -4.97 11.42 -17.45
N THR A 273 -3.79 11.27 -18.05
CA THR A 273 -3.01 10.03 -18.03
C THR A 273 -2.56 9.69 -16.61
N LEU A 274 -2.05 10.68 -15.86
CA LEU A 274 -1.65 10.49 -14.46
C LEU A 274 -2.83 10.08 -13.58
N GLN A 275 -3.98 10.74 -13.74
CA GLN A 275 -5.21 10.42 -13.00
C GLN A 275 -5.73 9.03 -13.34
N LYS A 276 -5.71 8.64 -14.62
CA LYS A 276 -6.14 7.32 -15.07
C LYS A 276 -5.24 6.20 -14.54
N THR A 277 -3.92 6.40 -14.55
CA THR A 277 -2.96 5.36 -14.14
C THR A 277 -2.84 5.25 -12.62
N PHE A 278 -2.75 6.38 -11.92
CA PHE A 278 -2.50 6.38 -10.48
C PHE A 278 -3.78 6.45 -9.65
N ASP A 279 -4.88 7.01 -10.17
CA ASP A 279 -6.18 7.11 -9.49
C ASP A 279 -6.03 7.58 -8.03
N LYS A 280 -6.52 6.82 -7.05
CA LYS A 280 -6.45 7.14 -5.61
C LYS A 280 -5.03 7.20 -5.05
N LYS A 281 -4.02 6.72 -5.80
CA LYS A 281 -2.61 6.84 -5.40
C LYS A 281 -2.07 8.24 -5.63
N LEU A 282 -2.69 9.03 -6.51
CA LEU A 282 -2.34 10.41 -6.74
C LEU A 282 -2.86 11.26 -5.58
N TRP A 283 -2.01 11.47 -4.57
CA TRP A 283 -2.41 12.11 -3.31
C TRP A 283 -2.15 13.62 -3.31
N LEU A 284 -1.28 14.09 -4.20
CA LEU A 284 -1.02 15.51 -4.39
C LEU A 284 -1.14 15.85 -5.88
N VAL A 285 -2.08 16.74 -6.18
CA VAL A 285 -2.34 17.26 -7.51
C VAL A 285 -2.17 18.77 -7.47
N PRO A 286 -1.32 19.35 -8.34
CA PRO A 286 -1.11 20.79 -8.40
C PRO A 286 -2.44 21.51 -8.74
N PRO A 287 -2.72 22.66 -8.11
CA PRO A 287 -3.90 23.46 -8.45
C PRO A 287 -3.88 23.88 -9.93
N ARG A 288 -5.06 24.01 -10.54
CA ARG A 288 -5.18 24.55 -11.91
C ARG A 288 -4.62 25.97 -11.97
N ASN A 289 -3.85 26.28 -13.00
CA ASN A 289 -3.24 27.59 -13.25
C ASN A 289 -2.27 28.07 -12.15
N THR A 290 -1.59 27.15 -11.43
CA THR A 290 -0.58 27.58 -10.46
C THR A 290 0.59 28.29 -11.17
N ARG A 291 0.92 29.48 -10.68
CA ARG A 291 2.11 30.26 -11.11
C ARG A 291 3.27 30.09 -10.13
N ASP A 292 3.01 29.45 -8.99
CA ASP A 292 4.03 29.18 -7.99
C ASP A 292 4.77 27.90 -8.39
N ILE A 293 6.02 28.08 -8.83
CA ILE A 293 6.90 26.99 -9.25
C ILE A 293 7.11 25.94 -8.15
N THR A 294 6.96 26.31 -6.87
CA THR A 294 7.11 25.37 -5.75
C THR A 294 5.95 24.38 -5.66
N GLN A 295 4.80 24.71 -6.28
CA GLN A 295 3.61 23.88 -6.32
C GLN A 295 3.54 23.00 -7.57
N LEU A 296 4.50 23.10 -8.50
CA LEU A 296 4.55 22.32 -9.73
C LEU A 296 5.11 20.91 -9.50
N HIS A 297 4.40 20.12 -8.71
CA HIS A 297 4.72 18.71 -8.51
C HIS A 297 3.50 17.83 -8.28
N TYR A 298 3.57 16.60 -8.78
CA TYR A 298 2.64 15.53 -8.46
C TYR A 298 3.21 14.64 -7.36
N GLY A 299 2.37 14.23 -6.43
CA GLY A 299 2.70 13.23 -5.42
C GLY A 299 1.93 11.94 -5.65
N ILE A 300 2.64 10.82 -5.74
CA ILE A 300 2.06 9.47 -5.81
C ILE A 300 2.44 8.69 -4.54
N LYS A 301 1.47 7.99 -3.95
CA LYS A 301 1.62 7.23 -2.71
C LYS A 301 1.01 5.84 -2.85
N TRP A 302 1.82 4.82 -2.67
CA TRP A 302 1.39 3.43 -2.50
C TRP A 302 1.57 3.08 -1.03
N SER A 303 0.52 3.31 -0.22
CA SER A 303 0.57 3.10 1.22
C SER A 303 -0.54 2.21 1.73
N THR A 304 -0.39 1.77 2.96
CA THR A 304 -1.43 1.07 3.70
C THR A 304 -1.92 1.92 4.87
N GLY A 305 -3.01 1.51 5.53
CA GLY A 305 -3.49 2.19 6.74
C GLY A 305 -2.57 1.99 7.95
N SER A 306 -1.51 1.20 7.80
CA SER A 306 -0.64 0.76 8.88
C SER A 306 0.63 1.58 9.04
N ASP A 307 0.81 2.66 8.26
CA ASP A 307 2.01 3.51 8.28
C ASP A 307 3.30 2.69 8.28
N HIS A 308 3.52 1.96 7.18
CA HIS A 308 4.68 1.09 6.95
C HIS A 308 5.03 0.09 8.08
N LEU A 309 4.11 -0.19 9.00
CA LEU A 309 4.36 -1.12 10.10
C LEU A 309 4.38 -2.58 9.61
N PHE A 310 3.43 -2.95 8.76
CA PHE A 310 3.29 -4.32 8.25
C PHE A 310 3.79 -4.51 6.82
N TRP A 311 3.65 -3.49 6.00
CA TRP A 311 3.94 -3.54 4.57
C TRP A 311 4.86 -2.40 4.17
N ASN A 312 5.66 -2.59 3.13
CA ASN A 312 6.42 -1.49 2.57
C ASN A 312 5.46 -0.45 1.99
N GLU A 313 5.80 0.81 2.12
CA GLU A 313 5.12 1.91 1.45
C GLU A 313 6.05 2.58 0.46
N TYR A 314 5.49 3.17 -0.59
CA TYR A 314 6.25 3.80 -1.65
C TYR A 314 5.70 5.18 -1.93
N PHE A 315 6.60 6.08 -2.26
CA PHE A 315 6.28 7.48 -2.53
C PHE A 315 7.04 7.91 -3.77
N ALA A 316 6.37 8.63 -4.66
CA ALA A 316 7.02 9.26 -5.79
C ALA A 316 6.60 10.73 -5.91
N TYR A 317 7.54 11.56 -6.31
CA TYR A 317 7.33 12.96 -6.64
C TYR A 317 7.82 13.23 -8.05
N ILE A 318 6.95 13.83 -8.86
CA ILE A 318 7.29 14.27 -10.21
C ILE A 318 7.22 15.80 -10.19
N HIS A 319 8.37 16.45 -10.22
CA HIS A 319 8.48 17.91 -10.37
C HIS A 319 8.48 18.26 -11.85
N PHE A 320 7.80 19.35 -12.22
CA PHE A 320 7.66 19.76 -13.61
C PHE A 320 7.68 21.29 -13.75
N ASN A 321 7.88 21.78 -14.97
CA ASN A 321 7.84 23.21 -15.29
C ASN A 321 6.48 23.63 -15.86
N GLU A 322 6.29 24.91 -16.17
CA GLU A 322 5.03 25.45 -16.72
C GLU A 322 4.59 24.80 -18.05
N SER A 323 5.53 24.21 -18.79
CA SER A 323 5.24 23.44 -20.02
C SER A 323 4.92 21.97 -19.76
N ASN A 324 4.67 21.58 -18.50
CA ASN A 324 4.48 20.21 -18.05
C ASN A 324 5.64 19.26 -18.32
N ASN A 325 6.85 19.78 -18.58
CA ASN A 325 8.04 18.94 -18.72
C ASN A 325 8.62 18.62 -17.36
N MET A 326 8.92 17.35 -17.10
CA MET A 326 9.56 16.93 -15.86
C MET A 326 10.93 17.62 -15.69
N THR A 327 11.16 18.17 -14.49
CA THR A 327 12.39 18.85 -14.06
C THR A 327 13.06 18.15 -12.88
N GLY A 328 12.35 17.23 -12.21
CA GLY A 328 12.89 16.42 -11.14
C GLY A 328 12.01 15.22 -10.87
N PHE A 329 12.61 14.13 -10.41
CA PHE A 329 11.90 12.93 -10.04
C PHE A 329 12.52 12.31 -8.81
N GLU A 330 11.69 11.86 -7.89
CA GLU A 330 12.13 11.09 -6.74
C GLU A 330 11.16 9.95 -6.51
N ILE A 331 11.68 8.75 -6.27
CA ILE A 331 10.90 7.61 -5.80
C ILE A 331 11.61 6.96 -4.62
N SER A 332 10.85 6.70 -3.56
CA SER A 332 11.38 6.22 -2.28
C SER A 332 10.50 5.12 -1.70
N THR A 333 11.12 4.27 -0.88
CA THR A 333 10.46 3.18 -0.16
C THR A 333 10.66 3.36 1.33
N GLU A 334 9.56 3.29 2.08
CA GLU A 334 9.57 3.01 3.50
C GLU A 334 9.51 1.51 3.70
N ILE A 335 10.59 0.92 4.20
CA ILE A 335 10.67 -0.52 4.48
C ILE A 335 9.83 -0.84 5.71
N ALA A 336 9.09 -1.95 5.65
CA ALA A 336 8.24 -2.43 6.72
C ALA A 336 9.03 -2.67 8.01
N ARG A 337 8.80 -1.86 9.05
CA ARG A 337 9.58 -1.90 10.30
C ARG A 337 8.80 -1.28 11.46
N ASP A 338 9.33 -1.42 12.68
CA ASP A 338 8.77 -0.72 13.84
C ASP A 338 9.17 0.76 13.82
N TRP A 339 8.31 1.67 14.31
CA TRP A 339 8.50 3.13 14.22
C TRP A 339 9.81 3.70 14.79
N ASN A 340 10.48 2.98 15.70
CA ASN A 340 11.72 3.41 16.35
C ASN A 340 12.97 2.73 15.76
N GLU A 341 12.85 2.15 14.56
CA GLU A 341 13.91 1.45 13.82
C GLU A 341 13.99 1.96 12.37
#